data_AF-A0A645EBQ1-F1
#
_entry.id   AF-A0A645EBQ1-F1
#
_cell.length_a   1.000
_cell.length_b   1.000
_cell.length_c   1.000
_cell.angle_alpha   90.00
_cell.angle_beta   90.00
_cell.angle_gamma   90.00
#
_symmetry.space_group_name_H-M   'P 1'
#
loop_
_entity.id
_entity.type
_entity.pdbx_description
1 polymer ?
#
loop_
_entity_poly.entity_id
_entity_poly.type
_entity_poly.pdbx_seq_one_letter_code
_entity_poly.pdbx_strand_id
1 'polypeptide(L)'
;MTFIGQFGFKSGRDINKFENVNFLKGITGAPMVTDWSLAVLEAKVLRTLELDTHVLFVGNVVASKFLKELTPLTYADYHQIKKGKSPKTAPTFGFNSIK
;
A
#
# COMPACT_ATOMS: atom_id res chain seq x y z
N MET A 1 4.05 14.54 3.07
CA MET A 1 3.38 13.43 2.35
C MET A 1 4.37 12.56 1.54
N THR A 2 5.64 12.54 1.92
CA THR A 2 6.72 11.92 1.13
C THR A 2 6.62 10.39 1.06
N PHE A 3 6.35 9.73 2.20
CA PHE A 3 6.35 8.26 2.26
C PHE A 3 5.19 7.62 1.48
N ILE A 4 3.94 8.06 1.70
CA ILE A 4 2.77 7.55 0.95
C ILE A 4 2.94 7.81 -0.56
N GLY A 5 3.44 9.00 -0.94
CA GLY A 5 3.62 9.34 -2.35
C GLY A 5 4.64 8.45 -3.09
N GLN A 6 5.67 7.96 -2.40
CA GLN A 6 6.65 7.02 -2.95
C GLN A 6 6.00 5.72 -3.41
N PHE A 7 5.04 5.19 -2.64
CA PHE A 7 4.36 3.95 -2.97
C PHE A 7 3.09 4.15 -3.80
N GLY A 8 2.39 5.28 -3.64
CA GLY A 8 1.07 5.53 -4.23
C GLY A 8 1.07 6.29 -5.56
N PHE A 9 2.10 7.09 -5.88
CA PHE A 9 2.08 8.01 -7.04
C PHE A 9 3.20 7.80 -8.06
N LYS A 10 4.06 6.80 -7.84
CA LYS A 10 5.15 6.43 -8.74
C LYS A 10 5.03 4.97 -9.15
N SER A 11 5.61 4.57 -10.28
CA SER A 11 5.67 3.16 -10.69
C SER A 11 6.95 2.51 -10.15
N GLY A 12 6.83 1.27 -9.65
CA GLY A 12 8.00 0.49 -9.23
C GLY A 12 8.84 -0.05 -10.39
N ARG A 13 8.36 0.10 -11.64
CA ARG A 13 9.15 -0.20 -12.84
C ARG A 13 10.18 0.89 -13.14
N ASP A 14 9.89 2.12 -12.74
CA ASP A 14 10.70 3.30 -13.08
C ASP A 14 11.63 3.71 -11.93
N ILE A 15 11.25 3.39 -10.69
CA ILE A 15 12.04 3.72 -9.50
C ILE A 15 12.11 2.55 -8.52
N ASN A 16 13.21 2.48 -7.78
CA ASN A 16 13.30 1.59 -6.64
C ASN A 16 12.51 2.17 -5.46
N LYS A 17 11.25 1.78 -5.31
CA LYS A 17 10.39 2.21 -4.20
C LYS A 17 10.88 1.77 -2.82
N PHE A 18 11.78 0.81 -2.73
CA PHE A 18 12.31 0.31 -1.46
C PHE A 18 13.66 0.92 -1.11
N GLU A 19 14.19 1.81 -1.95
CA GLU A 19 15.38 2.59 -1.62
C GLU A 19 15.12 3.44 -0.37
N ASN A 20 16.00 3.33 0.62
CA ASN A 20 15.89 4.01 1.92
C ASN A 20 14.59 3.68 2.70
N VAL A 21 14.04 2.47 2.53
CA VAL A 21 12.87 1.97 3.28
C VAL A 21 13.25 0.72 4.06
N ASN A 22 12.93 0.68 5.35
CA ASN A 22 13.11 -0.53 6.15
C ASN A 22 12.00 -1.53 5.85
N PHE A 23 12.40 -2.76 5.55
CA PHE A 23 11.49 -3.89 5.36
C PHE A 23 12.14 -5.18 5.86
N LEU A 24 11.29 -6.15 6.19
CA LEU A 24 11.71 -7.53 6.45
C LEU A 24 11.51 -8.35 5.18
N LYS A 25 12.45 -9.22 4.85
CA LYS A 25 12.26 -10.19 3.77
C LYS A 25 11.43 -11.35 4.32
N GLY A 26 10.22 -11.53 3.78
CA GLY A 26 9.33 -12.61 4.19
C GLY A 26 9.74 -13.97 3.65
N ILE A 27 9.06 -15.02 4.10
CA ILE A 27 9.35 -16.42 3.72
C ILE A 27 8.99 -16.73 2.27
N THR A 28 8.14 -15.92 1.64
CA THR A 28 7.86 -15.96 0.20
C THR A 28 8.84 -15.12 -0.62
N GLY A 29 9.72 -14.36 0.05
CA GLY A 29 10.62 -13.38 -0.55
C GLY A 29 10.00 -11.99 -0.70
N ALA A 30 8.72 -11.80 -0.41
CA ALA A 30 8.07 -10.50 -0.47
C ALA A 30 8.62 -9.52 0.59
N PRO A 31 8.84 -8.25 0.25
CA PRO A 31 9.27 -7.24 1.22
C PRO A 31 8.11 -6.78 2.10
N MET A 32 8.19 -7.03 3.41
CA MET A 32 7.25 -6.54 4.42
C MET A 32 7.75 -5.21 4.99
N VAL A 33 7.25 -4.09 4.47
CA VAL A 33 7.65 -2.73 4.88
C VAL A 33 7.34 -2.49 6.35
N THR A 34 8.33 -2.16 7.17
CA THR A 34 8.17 -1.92 8.61
C THR A 34 8.05 -0.44 8.95
N ASP A 35 8.61 0.43 8.12
CA ASP A 35 8.44 1.88 8.29
C ASP A 35 6.95 2.25 8.20
N TRP A 36 6.50 3.08 9.14
CA TRP A 36 5.12 3.57 9.23
C TRP A 36 4.02 2.49 9.31
N SER A 37 4.39 1.23 9.57
CA SER A 37 3.45 0.11 9.66
C SER A 37 3.17 -0.27 11.12
N LEU A 38 1.92 -0.65 11.41
CA LEU A 38 1.51 -1.18 12.73
C LEU A 38 1.62 -2.70 12.80
N ALA A 39 1.33 -3.34 11.66
CA ALA A 39 1.49 -4.76 11.44
C ALA A 39 1.81 -5.00 9.97
N VAL A 40 2.40 -6.15 9.67
CA VAL A 40 2.65 -6.64 8.32
C VAL A 40 2.11 -8.05 8.17
N LEU A 41 1.65 -8.37 6.96
CA LEU A 41 1.12 -9.67 6.58
C LEU A 41 1.79 -10.11 5.28
N GLU A 42 2.10 -11.39 5.18
CA GLU A 42 2.62 -12.02 3.98
C GLU A 42 1.70 -13.18 3.59
N ALA A 43 1.38 -13.26 2.31
CA ALA A 43 0.44 -14.26 1.81
C ALA A 43 0.93 -14.91 0.51
N LYS A 44 0.57 -16.17 0.30
CA LYS A 44 0.69 -16.87 -0.99
C LYS A 44 -0.64 -16.79 -1.73
N VAL A 45 -0.60 -16.38 -3.00
CA VAL A 45 -1.81 -16.31 -3.84
C VAL A 45 -2.39 -17.72 -4.00
N LEU A 46 -3.65 -17.89 -3.60
CA LEU A 46 -4.43 -19.11 -3.81
C LEU A 46 -5.29 -19.03 -5.07
N ARG A 47 -5.90 -17.86 -5.30
CA ARG A 47 -6.79 -17.61 -6.44
C ARG A 47 -6.62 -16.20 -6.95
N THR A 48 -6.87 -16.06 -8.25
CA THR A 48 -6.87 -14.78 -8.97
C THR A 48 -8.20 -14.65 -9.69
N LEU A 49 -8.85 -13.51 -9.57
CA LEU A 49 -10.10 -13.20 -10.26
C LEU A 49 -9.88 -11.96 -11.12
N GLU A 50 -10.06 -12.10 -12.43
CA GLU A 50 -10.03 -11.01 -13.39
C GLU A 50 -11.33 -10.19 -13.25
N LEU A 51 -11.19 -8.88 -13.04
CA LEU A 51 -12.26 -7.88 -13.13
C LEU A 51 -11.94 -6.94 -14.30
N ASP A 52 -12.85 -6.01 -14.59
CA ASP A 52 -12.72 -5.13 -15.76
C ASP A 52 -11.40 -4.33 -15.78
N THR A 53 -11.09 -3.63 -14.69
CA THR A 53 -9.90 -2.77 -14.58
C THR A 53 -8.86 -3.27 -13.56
N HIS A 54 -9.19 -4.33 -12.83
CA HIS A 54 -8.41 -4.79 -11.67
C HIS A 54 -8.36 -6.31 -11.64
N VAL A 55 -7.36 -6.82 -10.93
CA VAL A 55 -7.25 -8.24 -10.60
C VAL A 55 -7.37 -8.39 -9.09
N LEU A 56 -8.32 -9.21 -8.63
CA LEU A 56 -8.47 -9.54 -7.23
C LEU A 56 -7.65 -10.79 -6.90
N PHE A 57 -6.73 -10.66 -5.94
CA PHE A 57 -5.95 -11.79 -5.44
C PHE A 57 -6.51 -12.27 -4.10
N VAL A 58 -6.83 -13.56 -4.01
CA VAL A 58 -7.16 -14.24 -2.74
C VAL A 58 -5.91 -14.94 -2.23
N GLY A 59 -5.39 -14.50 -1.08
CA GLY A 59 -4.14 -15.02 -0.51
C GLY A 59 -4.34 -15.84 0.77
N ASN A 60 -3.57 -16.91 0.92
CA ASN A 60 -3.37 -17.59 2.19
C ASN A 60 -2.29 -16.89 3.00
N VAL A 61 -2.60 -16.38 4.20
CA VAL A 61 -1.61 -15.73 5.06
C VAL A 61 -0.64 -16.80 5.58
N VAL A 62 0.65 -16.61 5.30
CA VAL A 62 1.71 -17.56 5.68
C VAL A 62 2.65 -17.00 6.76
N ALA A 63 2.67 -15.68 6.93
CA ALA A 63 3.35 -15.02 8.03
C ALA A 63 2.67 -13.70 8.36
N SER A 64 2.80 -13.27 9.61
CA SER A 64 2.40 -11.95 10.06
C SER A 64 3.34 -11.47 11.15
N LYS A 65 3.43 -10.16 11.34
CA LYS A 65 4.16 -9.58 12.46
C LYS A 65 3.44 -8.34 12.95
N PHE A 66 3.12 -8.35 14.24
CA PHE A 66 2.71 -7.15 14.96
C PHE A 66 3.94 -6.32 15.32
N LEU A 67 3.92 -5.03 15.03
CA LEU A 67 5.06 -4.14 15.23
C LEU A 67 4.85 -3.19 16.40
N LYS A 68 3.64 -2.62 16.54
CA LYS A 68 3.31 -1.66 17.60
C LYS A 68 1.81 -1.39 17.70
N GLU A 69 1.39 -1.01 18.90
CA GLU A 69 0.01 -0.63 19.25
C GLU A 69 -0.17 0.88 19.06
N LEU A 70 -0.83 1.30 17.98
CA LEU A 70 -1.22 2.69 17.69
C LEU A 70 -2.51 2.71 16.86
N THR A 71 -3.09 3.89 16.66
CA THR A 71 -4.27 4.05 15.79
C THR A 71 -3.91 3.86 14.31
N PRO A 72 -4.56 2.93 13.58
CA PRO A 72 -4.35 2.78 12.15
C PRO A 72 -4.84 4.00 11.38
N LEU A 73 -4.11 4.39 10.34
CA LEU A 73 -4.57 5.41 9.41
C LEU A 73 -5.75 4.86 8.60
N THR A 74 -6.93 5.45 8.74
CA THR A 74 -8.06 5.10 7.87
C THR A 74 -7.98 5.88 6.55
N TYR A 75 -8.68 5.39 5.52
CA TYR A 75 -8.78 6.11 4.26
C TYR A 75 -9.56 7.43 4.41
N ALA A 76 -10.52 7.49 5.34
CA ALA A 76 -11.22 8.73 5.67
C ALA A 76 -10.28 9.77 6.29
N ASP A 77 -9.43 9.35 7.25
CA ASP A 77 -8.41 10.22 7.86
C ASP A 77 -7.40 10.73 6.83
N TYR A 78 -7.01 9.88 5.87
CA TYR A 78 -6.12 10.29 4.79
C TYR A 78 -6.71 11.45 3.97
N HIS A 79 -8.00 11.39 3.63
CA HIS A 79 -8.68 12.47 2.90
C HIS A 79 -8.88 13.72 3.76
N GLN A 80 -9.36 13.57 4.99
CA GLN A 80 -9.71 14.70 5.87
C GLN A 80 -8.48 15.41 6.43
N ILE A 81 -7.48 14.65 6.89
CA ILE A 81 -6.34 15.17 7.65
C ILE A 81 -5.14 15.38 6.73
N LYS A 82 -4.79 14.38 5.89
CA LYS A 82 -3.60 14.46 5.04
C LYS A 82 -3.86 15.21 3.73
N LYS A 83 -5.13 15.41 3.34
CA LYS A 83 -5.56 16.13 2.12
C LYS A 83 -4.78 15.70 0.87
N GLY A 84 -4.52 14.39 0.78
CA GLY A 84 -3.70 13.84 -0.27
C GLY A 84 -4.39 13.94 -1.62
N LYS A 85 -3.83 14.73 -2.53
CA LYS A 85 -4.35 14.84 -3.91
C LYS A 85 -3.94 13.61 -4.71
N SER A 86 -4.90 12.97 -5.34
CA SER A 86 -4.63 11.91 -6.32
C SER A 86 -3.94 12.53 -7.56
N PRO A 87 -2.98 11.87 -8.21
CA PRO A 87 -2.36 12.35 -9.44
C PRO A 87 -3.34 12.25 -10.62
N LYS A 88 -3.12 13.03 -11.70
CA LYS A 88 -4.00 13.11 -12.88
C LYS A 88 -4.32 11.76 -13.53
N THR A 89 -3.42 10.81 -13.39
CA THR A 89 -3.51 9.47 -13.98
C THR A 89 -4.23 8.46 -13.09
N ALA A 90 -4.58 8.80 -11.85
CA ALA A 90 -5.29 7.91 -10.96
C ALA A 90 -6.81 7.92 -11.26
N PRO A 91 -7.51 6.77 -11.16
CA PRO A 91 -8.97 6.72 -11.29
C PRO A 91 -9.70 7.66 -10.32
N THR A 92 -9.06 7.92 -9.18
CA THR A 92 -9.57 8.78 -8.12
C THR A 92 -9.31 10.28 -8.34
N PHE A 93 -8.66 10.68 -9.44
CA PHE A 93 -8.38 12.09 -9.72
C PHE A 93 -9.64 12.95 -9.75
N GLY A 94 -10.74 12.42 -10.30
CA GLY A 94 -12.03 13.13 -10.36
C GLY A 94 -12.54 13.56 -8.98
N PHE A 95 -12.24 12.79 -7.93
CA PHE A 95 -12.64 13.10 -6.56
C PHE A 95 -11.84 14.25 -5.94
N ASN A 96 -10.70 14.66 -6.51
CA ASN A 96 -9.96 15.82 -6.02
C ASN A 96 -10.73 17.16 -6.19
N SER A 97 -11.69 17.18 -7.11
CA SER A 97 -12.47 18.37 -7.52
C SER A 97 -13.72 18.58 -6.66
N ILE A 98 -14.14 17.53 -5.95
CA ILE A 98 -15.33 17.52 -5.11
C ILE A 98 -14.87 17.99 -3.73
N LYS A 99 -15.12 19.27 -3.43
CA LYS A 99 -14.89 19.87 -2.12
C LYS A 99 -16.02 19.52 -1.16
#